data_AF-A0A060XGA5-F1
#
_entry.id   AF-A0A060XGA5-F1
#
_cell.length_a   1.000
_cell.length_b   1.000
_cell.length_c   1.000
_cell.angle_alpha   90.00
_cell.angle_beta   90.00
_cell.angle_gamma   90.00
#
_symmetry.space_group_name_H-M   'P 1'
#
loop_
_entity.id
_entity.type
_entity.pdbx_description
1 polymer ?
#
loop_
_entity_poly.entity_id
_entity_poly.type
_entity_poly.pdbx_seq_one_letter_code
_entity_poly.pdbx_strand_id
1 'polypeptide(L)'
;MFDEPVLLQLGWWYVAWAQVSGPSSDCGSHGQATITTDDSVVFQFKSSKKSNNGTDVNAGQIPHLLYRQVIFLHANHILLVTYTHLADVIAGVAKVA
;
A
#
# COMPACT_ATOMS: atom_id res chain seq x y z
N MET A 1 -1.63 -4.47 13.83
CA MET A 1 -0.70 -4.28 12.70
C MET A 1 -1.13 -5.31 11.64
N PHE A 2 -0.29 -5.78 10.71
CA PHE A 2 -0.40 -7.21 10.37
C PHE A 2 0.20 -7.99 11.55
N ASP A 3 -0.34 -9.17 11.87
CA ASP A 3 0.16 -9.97 13.01
C ASP A 3 1.62 -10.40 12.80
N GLU A 4 1.95 -10.76 11.56
CA GLU A 4 3.31 -10.95 11.05
C GLU A 4 3.52 -10.09 9.80
N PRO A 5 4.75 -9.60 9.53
CA PRO A 5 5.02 -8.76 8.38
C PRO A 5 4.97 -9.53 7.05
N VAL A 6 4.51 -8.88 5.99
CA VAL A 6 4.36 -9.49 4.66
C VAL A 6 5.55 -9.17 3.77
N LEU A 7 6.18 -10.21 3.20
CA LEU A 7 7.31 -10.09 2.29
C LEU A 7 6.83 -9.87 0.84
N LEU A 8 7.19 -8.75 0.21
CA LEU A 8 6.79 -8.39 -1.15
C LEU A 8 7.97 -8.51 -2.14
N GLN A 9 7.76 -9.27 -3.20
CA GLN A 9 8.71 -9.46 -4.29
C GLN A 9 8.67 -8.28 -5.29
N LEU A 10 9.83 -7.79 -5.70
CA LEU A 10 9.97 -6.75 -6.73
C LEU A 10 9.26 -7.16 -8.02
N GLY A 11 8.57 -6.20 -8.66
CA GLY A 11 7.83 -6.38 -9.89
C GLY A 11 6.40 -6.94 -9.75
N TRP A 12 6.01 -7.46 -8.57
CA TRP A 12 4.68 -8.05 -8.35
C TRP A 12 3.65 -7.03 -7.86
N TRP A 13 2.40 -7.19 -8.31
CA TRP A 13 1.26 -6.37 -7.89
C TRP A 13 0.56 -7.01 -6.68
N TYR A 14 0.43 -6.23 -5.61
CA TYR A 14 -0.24 -6.59 -4.36
C TYR A 14 -1.45 -5.68 -4.12
N VAL A 15 -2.46 -6.17 -3.39
CA VAL A 15 -3.66 -5.38 -3.04
C VAL A 15 -3.67 -5.10 -1.55
N ALA A 16 -3.50 -3.83 -1.15
CA ALA A 16 -3.65 -3.39 0.23
C ALA A 16 -5.15 -3.23 0.55
N TRP A 17 -5.68 -4.02 1.49
CA TRP A 17 -7.12 -4.12 1.75
C TRP A 17 -7.43 -4.03 3.25
N ALA A 18 -8.50 -3.32 3.61
CA ALA A 18 -9.03 -3.21 4.97
C ALA A 18 -10.55 -3.00 4.91
N GLN A 19 -11.37 -3.77 5.65
CA GLN A 19 -12.81 -3.52 5.77
C GLN A 19 -13.12 -2.80 7.08
N VAL A 20 -13.95 -1.74 6.99
CA VAL A 20 -14.10 -0.75 8.05
C VAL A 20 -15.55 -0.25 8.12
N SER A 21 -15.96 0.09 9.33
CA SER A 21 -17.22 0.75 9.68
C SER A 21 -16.95 1.86 10.71
N GLY A 22 -17.69 2.96 10.61
CA GLY A 22 -17.54 4.13 11.46
C GLY A 22 -18.44 5.30 11.03
N PRO A 23 -18.35 6.47 11.67
CA PRO A 23 -18.81 7.73 11.10
C PRO A 23 -17.93 8.14 9.90
N SER A 24 -18.28 9.22 9.20
CA SER A 24 -17.43 9.81 8.17
C SER A 24 -16.04 10.17 8.70
N SER A 25 -15.01 9.83 7.94
CA SER A 25 -13.59 10.09 8.21
C SER A 25 -12.99 11.07 7.19
N ASP A 26 -11.82 11.64 7.52
CA ASP A 26 -11.00 12.37 6.55
C ASP A 26 -10.51 11.44 5.44
N CYS A 27 -10.22 11.99 4.26
CA CYS A 27 -9.74 11.22 3.11
C CYS A 27 -8.63 11.95 2.33
N GLY A 28 -7.79 11.18 1.64
CA GLY A 28 -6.76 11.69 0.75
C GLY A 28 -7.32 12.18 -0.59
N SER A 29 -6.59 13.10 -1.22
CA SER A 29 -6.80 13.56 -2.59
C SER A 29 -5.46 13.86 -3.25
N HIS A 30 -5.44 14.07 -4.57
CA HIS A 30 -4.21 14.31 -5.34
C HIS A 30 -3.20 13.16 -5.25
N GLY A 31 -3.69 11.93 -5.14
CA GLY A 31 -2.90 10.70 -5.10
C GLY A 31 -2.04 10.51 -6.36
N GLN A 32 -0.93 9.79 -6.19
CA GLN A 32 0.13 9.68 -7.21
C GLN A 32 0.27 8.23 -7.70
N ALA A 33 0.17 8.02 -9.02
CA ALA A 33 0.31 6.69 -9.63
C ALA A 33 1.75 6.12 -9.56
N THR A 34 2.74 6.93 -9.19
CA THR A 34 4.10 6.50 -8.86
C THR A 34 4.70 7.42 -7.81
N ILE A 35 5.30 6.86 -6.77
CA ILE A 35 6.02 7.56 -5.71
C ILE A 35 7.41 6.95 -5.59
N THR A 36 8.45 7.80 -5.56
CA THR A 36 9.81 7.41 -5.17
C THR A 36 10.06 7.91 -3.75
N THR A 37 10.52 7.04 -2.87
CA THR A 37 10.83 7.36 -1.46
C THR A 37 12.29 7.78 -1.27
N ASP A 38 12.62 8.36 -0.12
CA ASP A 38 13.97 8.84 0.20
C ASP A 38 15.01 7.68 0.23
N ASP A 39 14.59 6.47 0.61
CA ASP A 39 15.41 5.24 0.53
C ASP A 39 15.43 4.61 -0.89
N SER A 40 14.98 5.35 -1.89
CA SER A 40 15.00 5.04 -3.33
C SER A 40 14.11 3.86 -3.76
N VAL A 41 13.14 3.46 -2.95
CA VAL A 41 12.11 2.49 -3.38
C VAL A 41 11.07 3.19 -4.26
N VAL A 42 10.72 2.57 -5.38
CA VAL A 42 9.67 3.06 -6.28
C VAL A 42 8.39 2.25 -6.07
N PHE A 43 7.33 2.90 -5.61
CA PHE A 43 5.99 2.33 -5.52
C PHE A 43 5.15 2.81 -6.70
N GLN A 44 4.54 1.88 -7.44
CA GLN A 44 3.58 2.19 -8.49
C GLN A 44 2.16 1.81 -8.01
N PHE A 45 1.21 2.73 -8.15
CA PHE A 45 -0.15 2.58 -7.63
C PHE A 45 -1.20 2.53 -8.75
N LYS A 46 -2.24 1.71 -8.57
CA LYS A 46 -3.40 1.61 -9.47
C LYS A 46 -4.69 1.35 -8.68
N SER A 47 -5.81 1.84 -9.20
CA SER A 47 -7.16 1.55 -8.68
C SER A 47 -7.50 0.06 -8.83
N SER A 48 -8.09 -0.55 -7.80
CA SER A 48 -8.47 -1.97 -7.83
C SER A 48 -9.96 -2.19 -8.12
N LYS A 49 -10.28 -3.23 -8.91
CA LYS A 49 -11.66 -3.74 -9.06
C LYS A 49 -12.26 -4.31 -7.77
N LYS A 50 -11.49 -4.39 -6.68
CA LYS A 50 -11.98 -4.73 -5.33
C LYS A 50 -12.43 -3.50 -4.52
N SER A 51 -12.13 -2.28 -4.95
CA SER A 51 -12.65 -1.06 -4.32
C SER A 51 -14.13 -0.87 -4.63
N ASN A 52 -14.89 -0.53 -3.59
CA ASN A 52 -16.35 -0.37 -3.64
C ASN A 52 -16.87 0.84 -2.84
N ASN A 53 -15.99 1.72 -2.33
CA ASN A 53 -16.36 2.96 -1.64
C ASN A 53 -15.88 4.25 -2.34
N GLY A 54 -15.29 4.14 -3.52
CA GLY A 54 -14.72 5.28 -4.26
C GLY A 54 -13.23 5.50 -4.04
N THR A 55 -12.54 4.72 -3.20
CA THR A 55 -11.07 4.78 -3.11
C THR A 55 -10.43 4.32 -4.41
N ASP A 56 -9.54 5.13 -4.96
CA ASP A 56 -8.85 4.88 -6.22
C ASP A 56 -7.40 5.42 -6.17
N VAL A 57 -6.72 5.61 -7.31
CA VAL A 57 -5.35 6.15 -7.35
C VAL A 57 -5.27 7.66 -7.08
N ASN A 58 -6.39 8.38 -7.14
CA ASN A 58 -6.47 9.85 -7.04
C ASN A 58 -6.98 10.31 -5.68
N ALA A 59 -7.91 9.58 -5.05
CA ALA A 59 -8.55 9.96 -3.80
C ALA A 59 -9.05 8.76 -2.97
N GLY A 60 -9.40 9.02 -1.71
CA GLY A 60 -9.98 8.03 -0.79
C GLY A 60 -9.02 7.66 0.33
N GLN A 61 -8.85 6.36 0.58
CA GLN A 61 -8.23 5.84 1.81
C GLN A 61 -6.96 5.01 1.53
N ILE A 62 -6.38 4.47 2.61
CA ILE A 62 -5.06 3.80 2.62
C ILE A 62 -3.93 4.77 2.19
N PRO A 63 -3.74 5.91 2.90
CA PRO A 63 -2.75 6.93 2.53
C PRO A 63 -1.28 6.50 2.70
N HIS A 64 -1.01 5.41 3.44
CA HIS A 64 0.35 4.99 3.77
C HIS A 64 0.53 3.47 3.63
N LEU A 65 1.67 3.06 3.07
CA LEU A 65 2.24 1.73 3.23
C LEU A 65 3.45 1.83 4.15
N LEU A 66 3.36 1.26 5.35
CA LEU A 66 4.52 1.16 6.25
C LEU A 66 5.36 -0.04 5.84
N TYR A 67 6.66 0.14 5.71
CA TYR A 67 7.57 -0.92 5.28
C TYR A 67 8.98 -0.79 5.86
N ARG A 68 9.79 -1.82 5.63
CA ARG A 68 11.23 -1.84 5.83
C ARG A 68 11.91 -2.57 4.67
N GLN A 69 13.04 -2.07 4.17
CA GLN A 69 13.88 -2.84 3.24
C GLN A 69 14.55 -4.02 3.95
N VAL A 70 14.58 -5.18 3.31
CA VAL A 70 15.35 -6.35 3.75
C VAL A 70 16.35 -6.74 2.66
N ILE A 71 17.63 -6.66 3.01
CA ILE A 71 18.74 -7.05 2.15
C ILE A 71 19.05 -8.53 2.41
N PHE A 72 18.91 -9.36 1.39
CA PHE A 72 19.30 -10.77 1.43
C PHE A 72 20.60 -10.97 0.65
N LEU A 73 21.56 -11.71 1.22
CA LEU A 73 22.93 -11.86 0.68
C LEU A 73 23.01 -12.42 -0.76
N HIS A 74 21.93 -13.01 -1.28
CA HIS A 74 21.89 -13.66 -2.59
C HIS A 74 20.61 -13.33 -3.40
N ALA A 75 19.86 -12.30 -3.03
CA ALA A 75 18.65 -11.89 -3.74
C ALA A 75 18.46 -10.36 -3.69
N ASN A 76 17.92 -9.79 -4.77
CA ASN A 76 17.60 -8.36 -4.87
C ASN A 76 16.68 -7.91 -3.71
N HIS A 77 16.79 -6.64 -3.31
CA HIS A 77 16.14 -6.10 -2.11
C HIS A 77 14.65 -6.46 -2.05
N ILE A 78 14.20 -7.01 -0.91
CA ILE A 78 12.82 -7.45 -0.73
C ILE A 78 12.14 -6.55 0.31
N LEU A 79 10.89 -6.18 0.05
CA LEU A 79 10.17 -5.23 0.91
C LEU A 79 9.40 -5.98 2.01
N LEU A 80 9.45 -5.48 3.24
CA LEU A 80 8.75 -6.03 4.40
C LEU A 80 7.64 -5.06 4.83
N VAL A 81 6.37 -5.35 4.52
CA VAL A 81 5.23 -4.46 4.77
C VAL A 81 4.50 -4.78 6.08
N THR A 82 4.16 -3.73 6.82
CA THR A 82 3.58 -3.79 8.17
C THR A 82 2.40 -2.84 8.34
N TYR A 83 1.27 -3.15 7.70
CA TYR A 83 0.07 -2.30 7.75
C TYR A 83 -0.40 -2.01 9.20
N THR A 84 -0.70 -0.75 9.51
CA THR A 84 -1.32 -0.36 10.80
C THR A 84 -2.82 -0.61 10.77
N HIS A 85 -3.30 -1.39 11.75
CA HIS A 85 -4.69 -1.80 11.81
C HIS A 85 -5.52 -0.78 12.59
N LEU A 86 -6.25 0.09 11.88
CA LEU A 86 -7.45 0.83 12.33
C LEU A 86 -7.96 1.66 11.14
N ALA A 87 -9.22 1.46 10.73
CA ALA A 87 -10.05 2.31 9.88
C ALA A 87 -9.37 3.20 8.79
N ASP A 88 -9.37 2.92 7.47
CA ASP A 88 -10.57 2.88 6.60
C ASP A 88 -10.42 2.12 5.22
N VAL A 89 -11.54 1.96 4.49
CA VAL A 89 -11.82 1.11 3.28
C VAL A 89 -11.33 1.71 1.94
N ILE A 90 -10.84 1.03 0.86
CA ILE A 90 -10.43 -0.38 0.52
C ILE A 90 -9.53 -0.36 -0.77
N ALA A 91 -8.59 -1.31 -0.92
CA ALA A 91 -7.97 -1.81 -2.18
C ALA A 91 -7.21 -0.82 -3.11
N GLY A 92 -6.10 -0.26 -2.64
CA GLY A 92 -5.02 0.19 -3.55
C GLY A 92 -4.22 -1.00 -4.10
N VAL A 93 -3.91 -1.03 -5.41
CA VAL A 93 -2.97 -2.00 -5.98
C VAL A 93 -1.58 -1.37 -6.05
N ALA A 94 -0.60 -1.94 -5.35
CA ALA A 94 0.77 -1.44 -5.29
C ALA A 94 1.76 -2.44 -5.93
N LYS A 95 2.79 -1.93 -6.60
CA LYS A 95 3.93 -2.70 -7.10
C LYS A 95 5.23 -2.01 -6.71
N VAL A 96 6.12 -2.74 -6.04
CA VAL A 96 7.51 -2.31 -5.80
C VAL A 96 8.28 -2.50 -7.11
N ALA A 97 8.95 -1.46 -7.60
CA ALA A 97 9.68 -1.46 -8.87
C ALA A 97 11.20 -1.36 -8.65
#